data_AF-A0A0S7WWP9-F1
#
_entry.id   AF-A0A0S7WWP9-F1
#
_cell.length_a   1.000
_cell.length_b   1.000
_cell.length_c   1.000
_cell.angle_alpha   90.00
_cell.angle_beta   90.00
_cell.angle_gamma   90.00
#
_symmetry.space_group_name_H-M   'P 1'
#
loop_
_entity.id
_entity.type
_entity.pdbx_description
1 polymer ?
#
loop_
_entity_poly.entity_id
_entity_poly.type
_entity_poly.pdbx_seq_one_letter_code
_entity_poly.pdbx_strand_id
1 'polypeptide(L)'
;MDLKIKNYKIKNLAIFTALVLLGCFRFWSLAEATEYYESGTLVSKNLLISQYVNSIDSLGYNATIPANTSLKVQFSQNKTSWYSSAGVLNAWDTLSDGDYLSAGDAIDLSGLNWSESFFFYKVSLTTTDTSTTGVLSEIRVYFDEGEAPATSYETSGTLVSKNILSGVEVDNVINGFYYNASSIPAATSLRVQFSQDKTTWYNSAGEANGWDTLAQGSHLIDLTNLGWSGLNFYYKIEFSGNGNGTPVLDEVKVDYVPASASDYPDPVRFSQNVTFSVEWLSILDSGVKLYVCKAEDGTSSGCGVGGEWCSNSDDFETGKTITCPYQTAEGDVGSNNYYVYVCDSSSNCSSAIPGTFTVQSATSASTKLKGGIKLKGGTKFK
;
A
#
# COMPACT_ATOMS: atom_id res chain seq x y z
N MET A 1 -31.30 -32.08 -6.68
CA MET A 1 -30.38 -31.47 -7.64
C MET A 1 -30.90 -30.07 -7.81
N ASP A 2 -30.25 -29.11 -7.14
CA ASP A 2 -30.73 -27.73 -7.07
C ASP A 2 -30.14 -26.96 -8.25
N LEU A 3 -30.92 -26.85 -9.33
CA LEU A 3 -30.56 -26.08 -10.52
C LEU A 3 -30.42 -24.60 -10.13
N LYS A 4 -29.23 -24.04 -10.28
CA LYS A 4 -28.96 -22.64 -9.94
C LYS A 4 -28.97 -21.78 -11.22
N ILE A 5 -29.51 -20.57 -11.10
CA ILE A 5 -29.66 -19.64 -12.22
C ILE A 5 -28.82 -18.39 -11.97
N LYS A 6 -27.91 -18.09 -12.91
CA LYS A 6 -27.15 -16.84 -12.89
C LYS A 6 -27.57 -15.94 -14.05
N ASN A 7 -28.23 -14.83 -13.70
CA ASN A 7 -28.68 -13.82 -14.65
C ASN A 7 -27.55 -12.83 -14.93
N TYR A 8 -27.05 -12.82 -16.17
CA TYR A 8 -26.18 -11.76 -16.63
C TYR A 8 -26.98 -10.80 -17.51
N LYS A 9 -27.45 -9.72 -16.91
CA LYS A 9 -27.83 -8.54 -17.69
C LYS A 9 -26.55 -7.98 -18.31
N ILE A 10 -26.51 -7.90 -19.62
CA ILE A 10 -25.47 -7.23 -20.37
C ILE A 10 -25.57 -5.73 -20.00
N LYS A 11 -24.91 -5.32 -18.89
CA LYS A 11 -24.94 -3.93 -18.39
C LYS A 11 -24.25 -2.95 -19.33
N ASN A 12 -23.46 -3.46 -20.27
CA ASN A 12 -22.95 -2.72 -21.40
C ASN A 12 -23.69 -3.21 -22.62
N LEU A 13 -24.78 -2.54 -23.00
CA LEU A 13 -25.32 -2.62 -24.35
C LEU A 13 -24.12 -2.72 -25.29
N ALA A 14 -23.93 -3.87 -25.93
CA ALA A 14 -22.83 -4.06 -26.88
C ALA A 14 -23.22 -3.29 -28.15
N ILE A 15 -23.28 -1.96 -28.03
CA ILE A 15 -23.19 -1.09 -29.18
C ILE A 15 -21.78 -1.32 -29.70
N PHE A 16 -21.65 -1.82 -30.91
CA PHE A 16 -20.41 -1.74 -31.66
C PHE A 16 -20.13 -0.25 -31.94
N THR A 17 -19.60 0.48 -30.96
CA THR A 17 -19.30 1.91 -31.07
C THR A 17 -17.81 2.10 -31.29
N ALA A 18 -17.44 2.55 -32.48
CA ALA A 18 -16.13 3.17 -32.71
C ALA A 18 -16.24 4.67 -32.38
N LEU A 19 -15.26 5.16 -31.62
CA LEU A 19 -15.13 6.53 -31.17
C LEU A 19 -14.88 7.46 -32.37
N VAL A 20 -15.82 8.35 -32.71
CA VAL A 20 -15.53 9.53 -33.53
C VAL A 20 -15.48 10.74 -32.61
N LEU A 21 -14.26 11.22 -32.40
CA LEU A 21 -13.97 12.50 -31.77
C LEU A 21 -14.33 13.61 -32.76
N LEU A 22 -15.35 14.43 -32.45
CA LEU A 22 -15.33 15.88 -32.64
C LEU A 22 -16.60 16.55 -32.05
N GLY A 23 -16.37 17.55 -31.18
CA GLY A 23 -17.19 18.76 -31.09
C GLY A 23 -18.51 18.72 -30.31
N CYS A 24 -18.52 19.41 -29.17
CA CYS A 24 -19.65 19.75 -28.30
C CYS A 24 -21.00 20.05 -28.98
N PHE A 25 -22.11 19.53 -28.45
CA PHE A 25 -23.27 20.25 -27.88
C PHE A 25 -24.39 19.24 -27.52
N ARG A 26 -25.10 19.49 -26.40
CA ARG A 26 -26.09 18.56 -25.82
C ARG A 26 -27.41 18.53 -26.58
N PHE A 27 -27.86 17.34 -26.98
CA PHE A 27 -29.27 16.95 -27.06
C PHE A 27 -29.39 15.47 -26.67
N TRP A 28 -30.47 15.09 -25.97
CA TRP A 28 -30.84 13.69 -25.80
C TRP A 28 -31.21 13.12 -27.18
N SER A 29 -30.22 12.57 -27.89
CA SER A 29 -30.47 11.62 -28.97
C SER A 29 -30.11 10.23 -28.47
N LEU A 30 -31.04 9.29 -28.59
CA LEU A 30 -30.65 7.91 -28.82
C LEU A 30 -29.76 7.98 -30.07
N ALA A 31 -28.49 7.65 -29.93
CA ALA A 31 -27.57 7.61 -31.06
C ALA A 31 -28.04 6.47 -31.97
N GLU A 32 -28.91 6.78 -32.93
CA GLU A 32 -29.11 5.93 -34.10
C GLU A 32 -27.80 5.99 -34.88
N ALA A 33 -27.05 4.88 -34.89
CA ALA A 33 -25.92 4.76 -35.79
C ALA A 33 -26.47 4.86 -37.22
N THR A 34 -25.92 5.78 -38.01
CA THR A 34 -26.42 6.06 -39.37
C THR A 34 -26.25 4.86 -40.31
N GLU A 35 -25.31 3.95 -40.00
CA GLU A 35 -25.09 2.67 -40.68
C GLU A 35 -24.57 1.62 -39.67
N TYR A 36 -25.10 0.40 -39.71
CA TYR A 36 -24.59 -0.74 -38.96
C TYR A 36 -23.63 -1.58 -39.81
N TYR A 37 -22.68 -2.26 -39.17
CA TYR A 37 -21.76 -3.17 -39.87
C TYR A 37 -22.49 -4.44 -40.34
N GLU A 38 -22.15 -4.89 -41.55
CA GLU A 38 -22.68 -6.14 -42.13
C GLU A 38 -22.25 -7.40 -41.37
N SER A 39 -21.21 -7.32 -40.53
CA SER A 39 -20.79 -8.45 -39.69
C SER A 39 -20.05 -8.04 -38.42
N GLY A 40 -20.05 -8.93 -37.43
CA GLY A 40 -19.32 -8.76 -36.18
C GLY A 40 -19.15 -10.07 -35.42
N THR A 41 -18.20 -10.09 -34.48
CA THR A 41 -18.03 -11.21 -33.54
C THR A 41 -17.84 -10.67 -32.13
N LEU A 42 -18.48 -11.31 -31.16
CA LEU A 42 -18.36 -11.01 -29.73
C LEU A 42 -17.94 -12.27 -28.98
N VAL A 43 -17.01 -12.14 -28.04
CA VAL A 43 -16.58 -13.22 -27.13
C VAL A 43 -16.88 -12.80 -25.70
N SER A 44 -17.51 -13.68 -24.92
CA SER A 44 -17.88 -13.40 -23.55
C SER A 44 -16.69 -13.42 -22.58
N LYS A 45 -16.90 -12.85 -21.39
CA LYS A 45 -16.09 -13.17 -20.21
C LYS A 45 -16.50 -14.55 -19.65
N ASN A 46 -15.74 -15.07 -18.69
CA ASN A 46 -16.13 -16.29 -17.98
C ASN A 46 -17.40 -16.01 -17.17
N LEU A 47 -18.49 -16.72 -17.44
CA LEU A 47 -19.76 -16.51 -16.74
C LEU A 47 -19.83 -17.26 -15.40
N LEU A 48 -19.00 -18.28 -15.21
CA LEU A 48 -19.02 -19.16 -14.03
C LEU A 48 -17.83 -18.93 -13.08
N ILE A 49 -17.24 -17.73 -13.11
CA ILE A 49 -16.16 -17.37 -12.18
C ILE A 49 -16.63 -17.50 -10.72
N SER A 50 -15.78 -18.11 -9.90
CA SER A 50 -16.00 -18.38 -8.47
C SER A 50 -17.24 -19.24 -8.17
N GLN A 51 -17.69 -20.05 -9.13
CA GLN A 51 -18.70 -21.08 -8.90
C GLN A 51 -18.04 -22.44 -8.79
N TYR A 52 -18.60 -23.31 -7.97
CA TYR A 52 -18.33 -24.75 -8.03
C TYR A 52 -19.37 -25.33 -8.98
N VAL A 53 -18.92 -25.86 -10.10
CA VAL A 53 -19.79 -26.37 -11.17
C VAL A 53 -19.64 -27.88 -11.20
N ASN A 54 -20.75 -28.61 -11.32
CA ASN A 54 -20.78 -30.05 -11.51
C ASN A 54 -21.14 -30.41 -12.95
N SER A 55 -22.08 -29.68 -13.55
CA SER A 55 -22.42 -29.76 -14.96
C SER A 55 -22.88 -28.40 -15.49
N ILE A 56 -22.70 -28.16 -16.79
CA ILE A 56 -23.25 -27.02 -17.52
C ILE A 56 -24.32 -27.57 -18.46
N ASP A 57 -25.57 -27.20 -18.22
CA ASP A 57 -26.70 -27.92 -18.80
C ASP A 57 -27.29 -27.19 -19.99
N SER A 58 -27.43 -25.86 -19.95
CA SER A 58 -27.99 -25.11 -21.08
C SER A 58 -27.63 -23.62 -21.09
N LEU A 59 -27.77 -23.00 -22.28
CA LEU A 59 -27.67 -21.55 -22.47
C LEU A 59 -29.01 -20.97 -22.94
N GLY A 60 -29.65 -20.20 -22.08
CA GLY A 60 -30.79 -19.37 -22.45
C GLY A 60 -30.36 -18.01 -22.99
N TYR A 61 -31.15 -17.45 -23.91
CA TYR A 61 -30.86 -16.16 -24.54
C TYR A 61 -32.13 -15.40 -24.88
N ASN A 62 -32.05 -14.07 -24.97
CA ASN A 62 -33.11 -13.25 -25.56
C ASN A 62 -32.53 -12.40 -26.68
N ALA A 63 -32.97 -12.64 -27.91
CA ALA A 63 -32.46 -11.99 -29.10
C ALA A 63 -33.58 -11.35 -29.93
N THR A 64 -33.28 -10.18 -30.50
CA THR A 64 -34.07 -9.57 -31.57
C THR A 64 -33.27 -9.69 -32.87
N ILE A 65 -33.77 -10.43 -33.85
CA ILE A 65 -33.09 -10.74 -35.11
C ILE A 65 -33.91 -10.17 -36.28
N PRO A 66 -33.52 -9.01 -36.83
CA PRO A 66 -34.20 -8.44 -37.99
C PRO A 66 -34.14 -9.35 -39.21
N ALA A 67 -35.01 -9.06 -40.19
CA ALA A 67 -34.95 -9.73 -41.49
C ALA A 67 -33.55 -9.58 -42.12
N ASN A 68 -33.13 -10.60 -42.84
CA ASN A 68 -31.80 -10.67 -43.47
C ASN A 68 -30.60 -10.60 -42.50
N THR A 69 -30.83 -10.77 -41.19
CA THR A 69 -29.78 -10.92 -40.17
C THR A 69 -29.68 -12.39 -39.73
N SER A 70 -28.45 -12.85 -39.47
CA SER A 70 -28.16 -14.16 -38.88
C SER A 70 -27.31 -13.96 -37.64
N LEU A 71 -27.77 -14.50 -36.50
CA LEU A 71 -26.98 -14.65 -35.29
C LEU A 71 -26.64 -16.12 -35.06
N LYS A 72 -25.38 -16.38 -34.71
CA LYS A 72 -24.88 -17.72 -34.44
C LYS A 72 -24.07 -17.73 -33.16
N VAL A 73 -24.05 -18.85 -32.44
CA VAL A 73 -23.29 -19.01 -31.19
C VAL A 73 -22.40 -20.26 -31.21
N GLN A 74 -21.30 -20.17 -30.47
CA GLN A 74 -20.38 -21.25 -30.12
C GLN A 74 -20.00 -21.16 -28.65
N PHE A 75 -19.56 -22.27 -28.07
CA PHE A 75 -19.20 -22.38 -26.66
C PHE A 75 -17.76 -22.85 -26.47
N SER A 76 -17.16 -22.53 -25.33
CA SER A 76 -15.80 -22.94 -24.98
C SER A 76 -15.57 -22.94 -23.46
N GLN A 77 -14.68 -23.80 -22.96
CA GLN A 77 -14.14 -23.74 -21.60
C GLN A 77 -12.74 -23.09 -21.54
N ASN A 78 -12.06 -22.92 -22.66
CA ASN A 78 -10.65 -22.49 -22.70
C ASN A 78 -10.37 -21.31 -23.64
N LYS A 79 -11.38 -20.79 -24.34
CA LYS A 79 -11.32 -19.74 -25.38
C LYS A 79 -10.53 -20.07 -26.64
N THR A 80 -9.94 -21.26 -26.74
CA THR A 80 -9.18 -21.68 -27.94
C THR A 80 -9.98 -22.65 -28.79
N SER A 81 -10.64 -23.63 -28.17
CA SER A 81 -11.47 -24.64 -28.83
C SER A 81 -12.94 -24.26 -28.68
N TRP A 82 -13.64 -24.12 -29.81
CA TRP A 82 -15.03 -23.64 -29.88
C TRP A 82 -15.92 -24.73 -30.48
N TYR A 83 -17.04 -25.01 -29.82
CA TYR A 83 -17.95 -26.09 -30.19
C TYR A 83 -19.37 -25.57 -30.38
N SER A 84 -20.16 -26.22 -31.22
CA SER A 84 -21.63 -26.12 -31.16
C SER A 84 -22.18 -26.90 -29.96
N SER A 85 -23.47 -26.74 -29.68
CA SER A 85 -24.23 -27.50 -28.68
C SER A 85 -24.14 -29.01 -28.88
N ALA A 86 -24.05 -29.45 -30.15
CA ALA A 86 -23.86 -30.84 -30.53
C ALA A 86 -22.43 -31.38 -30.35
N GLY A 87 -21.50 -30.60 -29.78
CA GLY A 87 -20.12 -31.02 -29.53
C GLY A 87 -19.22 -31.04 -30.77
N VAL A 88 -19.63 -30.41 -31.86
CA VAL A 88 -18.85 -30.38 -33.11
C VAL A 88 -17.89 -29.18 -33.10
N LEU A 89 -16.59 -29.46 -33.20
CA LEU A 89 -15.53 -28.45 -33.21
C LEU A 89 -15.71 -27.49 -34.40
N ASN A 90 -15.65 -26.19 -34.12
CA ASN A 90 -15.84 -25.06 -35.05
C ASN A 90 -17.21 -25.00 -35.76
N ALA A 91 -18.18 -25.85 -35.38
CA ALA A 91 -19.56 -25.72 -35.84
C ALA A 91 -20.32 -24.68 -35.00
N TRP A 92 -21.35 -24.06 -35.57
CA TRP A 92 -22.14 -23.01 -34.93
C TRP A 92 -23.58 -23.44 -34.75
N ASP A 93 -24.22 -23.00 -33.67
CA ASP A 93 -25.67 -23.04 -33.52
C ASP A 93 -26.29 -21.74 -34.05
N THR A 94 -27.39 -21.83 -34.78
CA THR A 94 -28.12 -20.65 -35.26
C THR A 94 -29.14 -20.22 -34.22
N LEU A 95 -29.12 -18.94 -33.84
CA LEU A 95 -30.10 -18.36 -32.91
C LEU A 95 -31.37 -17.96 -33.67
N SER A 96 -32.51 -18.12 -33.00
CA SER A 96 -33.82 -17.68 -33.48
C SER A 96 -34.26 -16.39 -32.79
N ASP A 97 -35.11 -15.59 -33.44
CA ASP A 97 -35.72 -14.40 -32.86
C ASP A 97 -36.61 -14.77 -31.66
N GLY A 98 -36.55 -13.99 -30.58
CA GLY A 98 -37.40 -14.14 -29.40
C GLY A 98 -36.67 -14.37 -28.06
N ASP A 99 -37.47 -14.68 -27.04
CA ASP A 99 -37.03 -14.96 -25.67
C ASP A 99 -36.97 -16.47 -25.42
N TYR A 100 -35.74 -16.98 -25.28
CA TYR A 100 -35.38 -18.36 -24.97
C TYR A 100 -34.66 -18.43 -23.62
N LEU A 101 -35.00 -17.54 -22.68
CA LEU A 101 -34.39 -17.53 -21.35
C LEU A 101 -34.87 -18.67 -20.47
N SER A 102 -35.98 -19.35 -20.79
CA SER A 102 -36.50 -20.48 -20.01
C SER A 102 -35.61 -21.73 -20.20
N ALA A 103 -35.43 -22.56 -19.17
CA ALA A 103 -34.57 -23.75 -19.27
C ALA A 103 -35.06 -24.76 -20.32
N GLY A 104 -36.38 -24.82 -20.57
CA GLY A 104 -36.98 -25.72 -21.57
C GLY A 104 -36.82 -25.26 -23.01
N ASP A 105 -36.60 -23.96 -23.22
CA ASP A 105 -36.41 -23.36 -24.55
C ASP A 105 -34.94 -23.02 -24.83
N ALA A 106 -34.08 -23.11 -23.81
CA ALA A 106 -32.65 -22.85 -23.89
C ALA A 106 -31.93 -23.87 -24.79
N ILE A 107 -30.75 -23.49 -25.28
CA ILE A 107 -29.88 -24.39 -26.04
C ILE A 107 -29.32 -25.43 -25.07
N ASP A 108 -29.65 -26.71 -25.27
CA ASP A 108 -29.14 -27.83 -24.49
C ASP A 108 -27.62 -28.02 -24.74
N LEU A 109 -26.85 -27.99 -23.66
CA LEU A 109 -25.40 -28.16 -23.63
C LEU A 109 -24.97 -29.42 -22.89
N SER A 110 -25.91 -30.19 -22.33
CA SER A 110 -25.62 -31.37 -21.51
C SER A 110 -24.78 -32.42 -22.25
N GLY A 111 -24.95 -32.53 -23.57
CA GLY A 111 -24.17 -33.42 -24.44
C GLY A 111 -22.67 -33.09 -24.50
N LEU A 112 -22.25 -31.90 -24.09
CA LEU A 112 -20.84 -31.50 -24.01
C LEU A 112 -20.12 -32.10 -22.79
N ASN A 113 -20.85 -32.56 -21.78
CA ASN A 113 -20.32 -33.11 -20.53
C ASN A 113 -19.30 -32.18 -19.83
N TRP A 114 -19.58 -30.88 -19.83
CA TRP A 114 -18.71 -29.87 -19.22
C TRP A 114 -19.04 -29.66 -17.75
N SER A 115 -18.02 -29.68 -16.89
CA SER A 115 -18.17 -29.57 -15.44
C SER A 115 -17.26 -28.51 -14.79
N GLU A 116 -16.44 -27.81 -15.55
CA GLU A 116 -15.52 -26.82 -14.98
C GLU A 116 -16.19 -25.47 -14.79
N SER A 117 -15.66 -24.65 -13.87
CA SER A 117 -16.09 -23.26 -13.62
C SER A 117 -15.69 -22.28 -14.72
N PHE A 118 -15.48 -22.77 -15.95
CA PHE A 118 -15.11 -21.99 -17.12
C PHE A 118 -16.16 -22.16 -18.20
N PHE A 119 -16.88 -21.09 -18.48
CA PHE A 119 -17.86 -21.06 -19.56
C PHE A 119 -17.77 -19.75 -20.32
N PHE A 120 -17.49 -19.88 -21.62
CA PHE A 120 -17.42 -18.79 -22.58
C PHE A 120 -18.35 -19.08 -23.74
N TYR A 121 -18.97 -18.03 -24.27
CA TYR A 121 -19.68 -18.09 -25.54
C TYR A 121 -19.08 -17.08 -26.52
N LYS A 122 -19.23 -17.37 -27.81
CA LYS A 122 -18.86 -16.49 -28.91
C LYS A 122 -20.03 -16.39 -29.85
N VAL A 123 -20.42 -15.17 -30.20
CA VAL A 123 -21.53 -14.90 -31.11
C VAL A 123 -20.99 -14.25 -32.38
N SER A 124 -21.50 -14.70 -33.52
CA SER A 124 -21.27 -14.09 -34.83
C SER A 124 -22.57 -13.51 -35.35
N LEU A 125 -22.50 -12.27 -35.84
CA LEU A 125 -23.57 -11.57 -36.53
C LEU A 125 -23.17 -11.39 -38.00
N THR A 126 -24.11 -11.63 -38.90
CA THR A 126 -24.03 -11.21 -40.32
C THR A 126 -25.37 -10.67 -40.77
N THR A 127 -25.41 -9.54 -41.47
CA THR A 127 -26.64 -8.94 -42.03
C THR A 127 -26.38 -8.35 -43.42
N THR A 128 -27.38 -8.40 -44.30
CA THR A 128 -27.40 -7.60 -45.53
C THR A 128 -28.29 -6.36 -45.40
N ASP A 129 -28.99 -6.20 -44.28
CA ASP A 129 -29.72 -5.00 -43.92
C ASP A 129 -28.91 -4.22 -42.87
N THR A 130 -28.29 -3.12 -43.29
CA THR A 130 -27.47 -2.25 -42.44
C THR A 130 -28.28 -1.10 -41.81
N SER A 131 -29.60 -1.07 -42.02
CA SER A 131 -30.51 -0.09 -41.39
C SER A 131 -31.01 -0.53 -40.02
N THR A 132 -30.92 -1.84 -39.73
CA THR A 132 -31.26 -2.43 -38.43
C THR A 132 -30.16 -3.38 -37.97
N THR A 133 -30.08 -3.66 -36.67
CA THR A 133 -29.05 -4.56 -36.13
C THR A 133 -29.69 -5.61 -35.22
N GLY A 134 -29.15 -6.83 -35.29
CA GLY A 134 -29.50 -7.88 -34.35
C GLY A 134 -29.06 -7.52 -32.94
N VAL A 135 -29.94 -7.69 -31.96
CA VAL A 135 -29.66 -7.40 -30.55
C VAL A 135 -29.69 -8.69 -29.75
N LEU A 136 -28.61 -8.99 -29.03
CA LEU A 136 -28.58 -10.02 -27.99
C LEU A 136 -28.68 -9.32 -26.64
N SER A 137 -29.85 -9.35 -26.02
CA SER A 137 -30.20 -8.52 -24.87
C SER A 137 -29.87 -9.16 -23.53
N GLU A 138 -30.04 -10.47 -23.41
CA GLU A 138 -29.80 -11.22 -22.19
C GLU A 138 -29.26 -12.63 -22.48
N ILE A 139 -28.38 -13.10 -21.61
CA ILE A 139 -27.84 -14.46 -21.61
C ILE A 139 -27.96 -15.02 -20.20
N ARG A 140 -28.37 -16.30 -20.11
CA ARG A 140 -28.50 -17.06 -18.88
C ARG A 140 -27.85 -18.42 -19.05
N VAL A 141 -27.00 -18.80 -18.10
CA VAL A 141 -26.41 -20.15 -18.04
C VAL A 141 -27.12 -20.94 -16.95
N TYR A 142 -27.54 -22.14 -17.30
CA TYR A 142 -28.06 -23.14 -16.38
C TYR A 142 -26.97 -24.18 -16.12
N PHE A 143 -26.72 -24.43 -14.83
CA PHE A 143 -25.67 -25.34 -14.39
C PHE A 143 -26.08 -25.93 -13.04
N ASP A 144 -25.57 -27.14 -12.76
CA ASP A 144 -25.65 -27.74 -11.45
C ASP A 144 -24.42 -27.35 -10.63
N GLU A 145 -24.67 -26.90 -9.40
CA GLU A 145 -23.58 -26.57 -8.47
C GLU A 145 -22.88 -27.84 -7.99
N GLY A 146 -21.55 -27.79 -8.00
CA GLY A 146 -20.71 -28.75 -7.30
C GLY A 146 -20.67 -28.44 -5.80
N GLU A 147 -20.31 -29.44 -5.00
CA GLU A 147 -19.97 -29.19 -3.60
C GLU A 147 -18.68 -28.37 -3.53
N ALA A 148 -18.70 -27.29 -2.74
CA ALA A 148 -17.47 -26.61 -2.37
C ALA A 148 -16.57 -27.65 -1.65
N PRO A 149 -15.28 -27.78 -2.02
CA PRO A 149 -14.40 -28.67 -1.31
C PRO A 149 -14.40 -28.27 0.17
N ALA A 150 -14.56 -29.24 1.07
CA ALA A 150 -14.47 -29.01 2.50
C ALA A 150 -13.13 -28.33 2.78
N THR A 151 -13.17 -27.08 3.23
CA THR A 151 -11.96 -26.33 3.56
C THR A 151 -11.37 -26.92 4.84
N SER A 152 -10.44 -27.86 4.71
CA SER A 152 -9.57 -28.21 5.82
C SER A 152 -8.55 -27.08 5.97
N TYR A 153 -8.62 -26.34 7.08
CA TYR A 153 -7.56 -25.40 7.42
C TYR A 153 -6.38 -26.17 8.02
N GLU A 154 -5.17 -25.76 7.67
CA GLU A 154 -3.98 -26.23 8.37
C GLU A 154 -4.08 -25.88 9.86
N THR A 155 -3.70 -26.81 10.74
CA THR A 155 -3.77 -26.60 12.20
C THR A 155 -2.67 -25.68 12.72
N SER A 156 -1.68 -25.36 11.89
CA SER A 156 -0.60 -24.45 12.23
C SER A 156 0.03 -23.79 11.01
N GLY A 157 0.57 -22.60 11.19
CA GLY A 157 1.38 -21.92 10.19
C GLY A 157 2.38 -20.98 10.84
N THR A 158 3.48 -20.70 10.14
CA THR A 158 4.46 -19.70 10.59
C THR A 158 4.74 -18.73 9.46
N LEU A 159 4.75 -17.45 9.80
CA LEU A 159 5.15 -16.37 8.92
C LEU A 159 6.39 -15.69 9.50
N VAL A 160 7.42 -15.51 8.70
CA VAL A 160 8.62 -14.73 9.08
C VAL A 160 8.73 -13.55 8.13
N SER A 161 8.87 -12.36 8.69
CA SER A 161 8.95 -11.14 7.90
C SER A 161 10.27 -11.02 7.13
N LYS A 162 10.25 -10.20 6.08
CA LYS A 162 11.46 -9.55 5.58
C LYS A 162 11.89 -8.44 6.57
N ASN A 163 13.04 -7.82 6.32
CA ASN A 163 13.43 -6.63 7.09
C ASN A 163 12.42 -5.52 6.74
N ILE A 164 11.60 -5.11 7.69
CA ILE A 164 10.57 -4.10 7.42
C ILE A 164 11.12 -2.68 7.46
N LEU A 165 12.33 -2.48 8.00
CA LEU A 165 13.06 -1.21 7.95
C LEU A 165 14.04 -1.13 6.75
N SER A 166 13.97 -2.08 5.81
CA SER A 166 14.81 -2.05 4.62
C SER A 166 14.55 -0.79 3.78
N GLY A 167 15.60 0.00 3.54
CA GLY A 167 15.52 1.25 2.78
C GLY A 167 15.29 2.51 3.63
N VAL A 168 15.19 2.36 4.96
CA VAL A 168 15.36 3.48 5.88
C VAL A 168 16.87 3.75 6.02
N GLU A 169 17.28 5.01 5.92
CA GLU A 169 18.70 5.41 5.85
C GLU A 169 19.27 5.92 7.18
N VAL A 170 18.42 6.19 8.16
CA VAL A 170 18.81 6.68 9.49
C VAL A 170 18.58 5.60 10.53
N ASP A 171 19.45 5.54 11.55
CA ASP A 171 19.25 4.64 12.69
C ASP A 171 17.97 5.04 13.43
N ASN A 172 17.10 4.04 13.63
CA ASN A 172 15.78 4.25 14.20
C ASN A 172 15.72 3.62 15.57
N VAL A 173 15.13 4.30 16.54
CA VAL A 173 14.74 3.64 17.80
C VAL A 173 13.37 3.03 17.63
N ILE A 174 13.28 1.74 17.92
CA ILE A 174 12.08 0.93 17.69
C ILE A 174 11.28 0.87 18.99
N ASN A 175 10.13 1.52 18.97
CA ASN A 175 9.30 1.71 20.15
C ASN A 175 8.13 0.73 20.21
N GLY A 176 7.62 0.28 19.07
CA GLY A 176 6.41 -0.51 19.09
C GLY A 176 6.16 -1.36 17.85
N PHE A 177 5.31 -2.36 18.03
CA PHE A 177 4.78 -3.19 16.97
C PHE A 177 3.27 -3.10 16.95
N TYR A 178 2.75 -2.40 15.95
CA TYR A 178 1.32 -2.33 15.71
C TYR A 178 0.86 -3.51 14.86
N TYR A 179 -0.31 -4.04 15.18
CA TYR A 179 -0.97 -5.04 14.35
C TYR A 179 -2.49 -4.84 14.32
N ASN A 180 -3.13 -5.38 13.28
CA ASN A 180 -4.57 -5.59 13.22
C ASN A 180 -4.88 -7.04 12.88
N ALA A 181 -5.57 -7.73 13.80
CA ALA A 181 -6.06 -9.09 13.59
C ALA A 181 -7.59 -9.10 13.58
N SER A 182 -8.21 -9.03 12.40
CA SER A 182 -9.67 -8.90 12.27
C SER A 182 -10.45 -10.11 12.79
N SER A 183 -9.83 -11.30 12.82
CA SER A 183 -10.47 -12.53 13.29
C SER A 183 -9.49 -13.42 14.02
N ILE A 184 -9.83 -13.82 15.25
CA ILE A 184 -9.19 -14.93 15.96
C ILE A 184 -10.31 -15.87 16.44
N PRO A 185 -10.70 -16.87 15.61
CA PRO A 185 -11.78 -17.78 15.96
C PRO A 185 -11.54 -18.54 17.28
N ALA A 186 -12.61 -19.04 17.89
CA ALA A 186 -12.50 -19.82 19.12
C ALA A 186 -11.58 -21.05 18.93
N ALA A 187 -10.75 -21.32 19.95
CA ALA A 187 -9.72 -22.38 19.93
C ALA A 187 -8.67 -22.23 18.82
N THR A 188 -8.39 -21.00 18.39
CA THR A 188 -7.25 -20.63 17.54
C THR A 188 -6.37 -19.61 18.25
N SER A 189 -5.13 -19.41 17.81
CA SER A 189 -4.25 -18.40 18.39
C SER A 189 -3.33 -17.72 17.38
N LEU A 190 -2.96 -16.49 17.69
CA LEU A 190 -1.85 -15.75 17.06
C LEU A 190 -0.81 -15.40 18.12
N ARG A 191 0.45 -15.62 17.80
CA ARG A 191 1.58 -15.24 18.66
C ARG A 191 2.68 -14.58 17.83
N VAL A 192 3.42 -13.64 18.41
CA VAL A 192 4.54 -12.95 17.76
C VAL A 192 5.85 -13.05 18.54
N GLN A 193 6.97 -13.06 17.82
CA GLN A 193 8.31 -12.77 18.31
C GLN A 193 8.97 -11.73 17.41
N PHE A 194 9.99 -11.06 17.92
CA PHE A 194 10.75 -10.02 17.22
C PHE A 194 12.23 -10.39 17.14
N SER A 195 12.96 -9.81 16.18
CA SER A 195 14.40 -10.03 16.00
C SER A 195 15.07 -8.87 15.27
N GLN A 196 16.36 -8.65 15.56
CA GLN A 196 17.27 -7.74 14.84
C GLN A 196 18.17 -8.46 13.81
N ASP A 197 18.34 -9.78 13.94
CA ASP A 197 19.34 -10.57 13.21
C ASP A 197 18.74 -11.77 12.43
N LYS A 198 17.43 -12.01 12.55
CA LYS A 198 16.67 -13.21 12.08
C LYS A 198 17.06 -14.53 12.72
N THR A 199 18.04 -14.57 13.61
CA THR A 199 18.49 -15.81 14.26
C THR A 199 18.04 -15.90 15.70
N THR A 200 18.08 -14.78 16.42
CA THR A 200 17.71 -14.67 17.83
C THR A 200 16.37 -13.97 17.94
N TRP A 201 15.40 -14.62 18.60
CA TRP A 201 14.01 -14.15 18.68
C TRP A 201 13.63 -13.85 20.12
N TYR A 202 12.89 -12.78 20.35
CA TYR A 202 12.47 -12.32 21.68
C TYR A 202 10.97 -11.98 21.68
N ASN A 203 10.31 -12.09 22.83
CA ASN A 203 9.05 -11.36 23.06
C ASN A 203 9.33 -9.90 23.43
N SER A 204 8.28 -9.10 23.58
CA SER A 204 8.33 -7.70 23.99
C SER A 204 8.99 -7.46 25.36
N ALA A 205 9.00 -8.47 26.24
CA ALA A 205 9.64 -8.42 27.55
C ALA A 205 11.15 -8.72 27.52
N GLY A 206 11.73 -9.00 26.35
CA GLY A 206 13.16 -9.31 26.20
C GLY A 206 13.55 -10.74 26.54
N GLU A 207 12.58 -11.66 26.66
CA GLU A 207 12.84 -13.08 26.90
C GLU A 207 13.15 -13.80 25.58
N ALA A 208 14.33 -14.42 25.50
CA ALA A 208 14.74 -15.19 24.32
C ALA A 208 13.82 -16.40 24.12
N ASN A 209 13.34 -16.58 22.89
CA ASN A 209 12.31 -17.55 22.49
C ASN A 209 10.94 -17.40 23.18
N GLY A 210 10.71 -16.33 23.96
CA GLY A 210 9.40 -15.98 24.48
C GLY A 210 8.46 -15.51 23.38
N TRP A 211 7.14 -15.65 23.59
CA TRP A 211 6.11 -15.22 22.63
C TRP A 211 5.14 -14.21 23.27
N ASP A 212 4.76 -13.19 22.52
CA ASP A 212 3.60 -12.36 22.85
C ASP A 212 2.34 -12.96 22.23
N THR A 213 1.24 -13.03 22.99
CA THR A 213 -0.05 -13.51 22.47
C THR A 213 -0.83 -12.33 21.93
N LEU A 214 -1.29 -12.43 20.67
CA LEU A 214 -2.08 -11.38 20.02
C LEU A 214 -3.57 -11.56 20.34
N ALA A 215 -4.26 -10.44 20.57
CA ALA A 215 -5.71 -10.39 20.74
C ALA A 215 -6.39 -9.94 19.43
N GLN A 216 -7.68 -10.26 19.26
CA GLN A 216 -8.42 -9.77 18.11
C GLN A 216 -8.54 -8.24 18.14
N GLY A 217 -8.49 -7.60 16.97
CA GLY A 217 -8.56 -6.16 16.77
C GLY A 217 -7.20 -5.50 16.51
N SER A 218 -7.18 -4.18 16.65
CA SER A 218 -5.98 -3.34 16.50
C SER A 218 -5.31 -3.10 17.84
N HIS A 219 -4.01 -3.38 17.94
CA HIS A 219 -3.25 -3.16 19.16
C HIS A 219 -1.83 -2.71 18.84
N LEU A 220 -1.18 -2.10 19.84
CA LEU A 220 0.23 -1.74 19.82
C LEU A 220 0.93 -2.51 20.95
N ILE A 221 1.95 -3.28 20.58
CA ILE A 221 2.86 -3.92 21.53
C ILE A 221 4.02 -2.97 21.76
N ASP A 222 4.25 -2.60 23.02
CA ASP A 222 5.39 -1.79 23.46
C ASP A 222 6.68 -2.62 23.39
N LEU A 223 7.67 -2.14 22.64
CA LEU A 223 8.97 -2.78 22.45
C LEU A 223 10.12 -2.01 23.12
N THR A 224 9.82 -0.93 23.84
CA THR A 224 10.82 -0.03 24.42
C THR A 224 11.78 -0.74 25.38
N ASN A 225 11.28 -1.74 26.12
CA ASN A 225 12.09 -2.57 27.02
C ASN A 225 13.20 -3.37 26.33
N LEU A 226 13.13 -3.55 25.01
CA LEU A 226 14.17 -4.22 24.24
C LEU A 226 15.40 -3.33 24.02
N GLY A 227 15.24 -2.01 24.11
CA GLY A 227 16.31 -1.04 23.83
C GLY A 227 16.86 -1.15 22.41
N TRP A 228 16.02 -1.56 21.46
CA TRP A 228 16.45 -1.83 20.09
C TRP A 228 16.52 -0.56 19.26
N SER A 229 17.62 -0.44 18.52
CA SER A 229 17.81 0.57 17.51
C SER A 229 18.47 0.01 16.24
N GLY A 230 18.36 0.76 15.15
CA GLY A 230 19.09 0.51 13.91
C GLY A 230 18.21 0.36 12.68
N LEU A 231 18.74 -0.33 11.68
CA LEU A 231 18.12 -0.50 10.34
C LEU A 231 17.46 -1.85 10.14
N ASN A 232 17.45 -2.71 11.15
CA ASN A 232 16.89 -4.05 11.06
C ASN A 232 15.68 -4.17 11.97
N PHE A 233 14.59 -4.73 11.45
CA PHE A 233 13.51 -5.23 12.30
C PHE A 233 12.81 -6.38 11.59
N TYR A 234 12.67 -7.48 12.31
CA TYR A 234 12.00 -8.69 11.85
C TYR A 234 10.97 -9.12 12.88
N TYR A 235 9.88 -9.71 12.41
CA TYR A 235 8.90 -10.36 13.25
C TYR A 235 8.58 -11.76 12.72
N LYS A 236 8.16 -12.64 13.61
CA LYS A 236 7.72 -14.00 13.31
C LYS A 236 6.37 -14.23 13.97
N ILE A 237 5.37 -14.61 13.18
CA ILE A 237 4.02 -14.93 13.65
C ILE A 237 3.81 -16.43 13.59
N GLU A 238 3.25 -16.98 14.65
CA GLU A 238 2.72 -18.34 14.67
C GLU A 238 1.19 -18.29 14.72
N PHE A 239 0.59 -19.02 13.77
CA PHE A 239 -0.83 -19.28 13.69
C PHE A 239 -1.07 -20.68 14.24
N SER A 240 -2.04 -20.83 15.15
CA SER A 240 -2.58 -22.14 15.52
C SER A 240 -4.07 -22.16 15.22
N GLY A 241 -4.55 -23.25 14.62
CA GLY A 241 -5.92 -23.45 14.18
C GLY A 241 -6.48 -24.78 14.66
N ASN A 242 -7.79 -24.94 14.55
CA ASN A 242 -8.51 -26.15 14.95
C ASN A 242 -9.07 -26.93 13.74
N GLY A 243 -8.64 -26.59 12.52
CA GLY A 243 -9.14 -27.18 11.27
C GLY A 243 -10.48 -26.62 10.78
N ASN A 244 -11.21 -25.88 11.62
CA ASN A 244 -12.53 -25.29 11.30
C ASN A 244 -12.48 -23.76 11.14
N GLY A 245 -11.35 -23.14 11.43
CA GLY A 245 -11.10 -21.72 11.22
C GLY A 245 -9.61 -21.39 11.33
N THR A 246 -9.21 -20.28 10.73
CA THR A 246 -7.86 -19.73 10.81
C THR A 246 -7.94 -18.30 11.36
N PRO A 247 -7.02 -17.90 12.24
CA PRO A 247 -6.83 -16.49 12.54
C PRO A 247 -6.47 -15.70 11.26
N VAL A 248 -6.83 -14.42 11.24
CA VAL A 248 -6.51 -13.48 10.17
C VAL A 248 -5.70 -12.33 10.75
N LEU A 249 -4.52 -12.09 10.17
CA LEU A 249 -3.66 -10.94 10.44
C LEU A 249 -3.67 -10.05 9.20
N ASP A 250 -4.27 -8.88 9.31
CA ASP A 250 -4.51 -7.99 8.17
C ASP A 250 -3.36 -7.03 7.93
N GLU A 251 -2.80 -6.47 9.01
CA GLU A 251 -1.81 -5.40 8.94
C GLU A 251 -0.81 -5.51 10.08
N VAL A 252 0.44 -5.16 9.78
CA VAL A 252 1.49 -4.94 10.76
C VAL A 252 2.23 -3.65 10.42
N LYS A 253 2.66 -2.91 11.43
CA LYS A 253 3.53 -1.72 11.32
C LYS A 253 4.53 -1.73 12.47
N VAL A 254 5.71 -1.18 12.24
CA VAL A 254 6.64 -0.87 13.32
C VAL A 254 6.58 0.62 13.60
N ASP A 255 6.41 0.94 14.88
CA ASP A 255 6.56 2.30 15.37
C ASP A 255 8.04 2.52 15.71
N TYR A 256 8.61 3.52 15.06
CA TYR A 256 10.00 3.87 15.24
C TYR A 256 10.17 5.38 15.10
N VAL A 257 11.19 5.92 15.75
CA VAL A 257 11.58 7.32 15.65
C VAL A 257 12.78 7.41 14.70
N PRO A 258 12.60 7.79 13.42
CA PRO A 258 13.70 8.22 12.60
C PRO A 258 14.12 9.60 13.09
N ALA A 259 15.41 9.83 13.20
CA ALA A 259 15.90 11.17 13.44
C ALA A 259 17.07 11.45 12.50
N SER A 260 16.91 12.48 11.68
CA SER A 260 18.00 13.12 10.95
C SER A 260 18.24 14.48 11.60
N ALA A 261 19.51 14.85 11.77
CA ALA A 261 19.90 16.12 12.35
C ALA A 261 20.60 16.98 11.30
N SER A 262 20.34 18.29 11.32
CA SER A 262 21.02 19.28 10.50
C SER A 262 21.18 20.60 11.26
N ASP A 263 22.08 21.44 10.79
CA ASP A 263 22.34 22.75 11.39
C ASP A 263 22.47 23.85 10.33
N TYR A 264 22.00 25.06 10.67
CA TYR A 264 22.08 26.23 9.79
C TYR A 264 22.02 27.56 10.57
N PRO A 265 22.78 28.60 10.16
CA PRO A 265 23.80 28.59 9.12
C PRO A 265 25.07 27.84 9.56
N ASP A 266 25.71 27.15 8.63
CA ASP A 266 27.07 26.61 8.82
C ASP A 266 27.93 26.98 7.60
N PRO A 267 29.01 27.79 7.76
CA PRO A 267 29.51 28.38 9.01
C PRO A 267 28.63 29.49 9.61
N VAL A 268 28.63 29.61 10.94
CA VAL A 268 27.99 30.69 11.72
C VAL A 268 29.04 31.65 12.29
N ARG A 269 28.73 32.93 12.49
CA ARG A 269 29.63 33.88 13.18
C ARG A 269 29.38 33.83 14.69
N PHE A 270 30.43 33.99 15.50
CA PHE A 270 30.26 34.13 16.96
C PHE A 270 29.21 35.22 17.30
N SER A 271 28.46 35.02 18.38
CA SER A 271 27.31 35.85 18.79
C SER A 271 26.09 35.81 17.83
N GLN A 272 26.11 34.96 16.80
CA GLN A 272 24.92 34.65 15.99
C GLN A 272 24.35 33.28 16.37
N ASN A 273 23.08 33.06 16.04
CA ASN A 273 22.42 31.79 16.29
C ASN A 273 22.76 30.79 15.20
N VAL A 274 23.16 29.58 15.61
CA VAL A 274 23.03 28.37 14.82
C VAL A 274 21.73 27.70 15.23
N THR A 275 20.96 27.20 14.27
CA THR A 275 19.71 26.48 14.52
C THR A 275 19.90 25.02 14.16
N PHE A 276 19.80 24.15 15.15
CA PHE A 276 19.74 22.71 14.95
C PHE A 276 18.30 22.34 14.60
N SER A 277 18.13 21.53 13.56
CA SER A 277 16.82 21.08 13.08
C SER A 277 16.82 19.56 13.00
N VAL A 278 15.77 18.96 13.54
CA VAL A 278 15.58 17.52 13.54
C VAL A 278 14.23 17.19 12.94
N GLU A 279 14.25 16.34 11.92
CA GLU A 279 13.04 15.73 11.40
C GLU A 279 12.79 14.42 12.13
N TRP A 280 11.58 14.25 12.64
CA TRP A 280 11.14 13.02 13.26
C TRP A 280 9.77 12.62 12.73
N LEU A 281 9.51 11.31 12.76
CA LEU A 281 8.22 10.73 12.42
C LEU A 281 7.77 9.91 13.63
N SER A 282 6.63 10.24 14.20
CA SER A 282 5.88 9.31 15.04
C SER A 282 4.53 9.06 14.40
N ILE A 283 4.10 7.81 14.42
CA ILE A 283 2.77 7.42 13.96
C ILE A 283 1.71 7.56 15.08
N LEU A 284 2.11 7.97 16.30
CA LEU A 284 1.25 8.01 17.49
C LEU A 284 1.07 9.40 18.12
N ASP A 285 1.60 10.47 17.52
CA ASP A 285 1.43 11.87 17.98
C ASP A 285 1.83 12.14 19.46
N SER A 286 2.69 11.31 20.07
CA SER A 286 3.02 11.38 21.51
C SER A 286 3.97 12.52 21.91
N GLY A 287 4.42 13.33 20.95
CA GLY A 287 5.39 14.42 21.11
C GLY A 287 6.79 13.95 21.52
N VAL A 288 7.81 14.75 21.26
CA VAL A 288 9.22 14.43 21.60
C VAL A 288 9.98 15.63 22.17
N LYS A 289 11.05 15.33 22.91
CA LYS A 289 12.09 16.28 23.37
C LYS A 289 13.35 16.12 22.52
N LEU A 290 13.99 17.24 22.24
CA LEU A 290 15.23 17.37 21.48
C LEU A 290 16.34 17.82 22.41
N TYR A 291 17.42 17.04 22.47
CA TYR A 291 18.66 17.41 23.14
C TYR A 291 19.79 17.46 22.11
N VAL A 292 20.55 18.56 22.09
CA VAL A 292 21.73 18.73 21.25
C VAL A 292 22.95 18.80 22.17
N CYS A 293 23.64 17.67 22.36
CA CYS A 293 24.71 17.52 23.34
C CYS A 293 26.10 17.79 22.76
N LYS A 294 27.02 18.24 23.60
CA LYS A 294 28.44 18.46 23.24
C LYS A 294 29.25 17.17 23.22
N ALA A 295 28.77 16.14 23.90
CA ALA A 295 29.35 14.79 23.95
C ALA A 295 28.28 13.73 23.67
N GLU A 296 28.72 12.50 23.43
CA GLU A 296 27.84 11.33 23.24
C GLU A 296 27.31 10.82 24.59
N ASP A 297 26.61 11.68 25.33
CA ASP A 297 26.16 11.43 26.71
C ASP A 297 24.71 11.88 26.99
N GLY A 298 23.88 11.97 25.95
CA GLY A 298 22.47 12.35 26.05
C GLY A 298 21.60 11.25 26.64
N THR A 299 20.62 11.65 27.45
CA THR A 299 19.62 10.78 28.08
C THR A 299 18.24 11.45 28.04
N SER A 300 17.20 10.75 28.49
CA SER A 300 15.84 11.31 28.62
C SER A 300 15.73 12.43 29.66
N SER A 301 16.76 12.60 30.51
CA SER A 301 16.87 13.71 31.47
C SER A 301 17.66 14.90 30.92
N GLY A 302 18.23 14.79 29.72
CA GLY A 302 19.07 15.80 29.09
C GLY A 302 20.50 15.34 28.80
N CYS A 303 21.35 16.29 28.42
CA CYS A 303 22.77 16.05 28.17
C CYS A 303 23.56 15.84 29.46
N GLY A 304 24.59 14.99 29.39
CA GLY A 304 25.41 14.63 30.54
C GLY A 304 26.48 15.67 30.91
N VAL A 305 27.65 15.19 31.33
CA VAL A 305 28.77 16.03 31.81
C VAL A 305 29.40 16.88 30.70
N GLY A 306 29.21 16.51 29.43
CA GLY A 306 29.65 17.33 28.29
C GLY A 306 28.86 18.63 28.17
N GLY A 307 27.66 18.68 28.73
CA GLY A 307 26.72 19.79 28.60
C GLY A 307 26.01 19.80 27.24
N GLU A 308 25.12 20.78 27.08
CA GLU A 308 24.30 20.94 25.89
C GLU A 308 24.72 22.17 25.07
N TRP A 309 24.54 22.07 23.75
CA TRP A 309 24.43 23.23 22.88
C TRP A 309 23.06 23.88 23.05
N CYS A 310 22.00 23.08 23.00
CA CYS A 310 20.65 23.53 23.30
C CYS A 310 19.71 22.33 23.51
N SER A 311 18.51 22.60 24.02
CA SER A 311 17.37 21.69 24.04
C SER A 311 16.09 22.43 23.62
N ASN A 312 15.08 21.72 23.12
CA ASN A 312 13.76 22.33 22.90
C ASN A 312 13.07 22.58 24.26
N SER A 313 11.97 23.34 24.25
CA SER A 313 11.28 23.82 25.47
C SER A 313 10.89 22.69 26.45
N ASP A 314 10.45 23.05 27.67
CA ASP A 314 10.15 22.08 28.75
C ASP A 314 9.10 21.01 28.40
N ASP A 315 8.30 21.23 27.35
CA ASP A 315 7.21 20.37 26.90
C ASP A 315 7.56 19.50 25.67
N PHE A 316 6.78 18.43 25.47
CA PHE A 316 6.90 17.55 24.31
C PHE A 316 6.34 18.23 23.05
N GLU A 317 7.16 18.34 22.00
CA GLU A 317 6.78 18.96 20.73
C GLU A 317 6.17 17.92 19.79
N THR A 318 5.01 18.21 19.18
CA THR A 318 4.32 17.31 18.24
C THR A 318 4.57 17.66 16.77
N GLY A 319 5.26 18.77 16.49
CA GLY A 319 5.60 19.19 15.13
C GLY A 319 6.66 18.29 14.51
N LYS A 320 6.47 17.85 13.26
CA LYS A 320 7.38 16.94 12.50
C LYS A 320 8.84 17.40 12.40
N THR A 321 9.05 18.71 12.51
CA THR A 321 10.39 19.29 12.56
C THR A 321 10.52 20.06 13.86
N ILE A 322 11.52 19.71 14.65
CA ILE A 322 11.84 20.41 15.90
C ILE A 322 13.11 21.19 15.68
N THR A 323 13.12 22.44 16.14
CA THR A 323 14.29 23.31 16.02
C THR A 323 14.76 23.80 17.37
N CYS A 324 16.06 24.03 17.46
CA CYS A 324 16.75 24.37 18.70
C CYS A 324 17.86 25.39 18.39
N PRO A 325 17.62 26.69 18.65
CA PRO A 325 18.61 27.72 18.39
C PRO A 325 19.63 27.83 19.54
N TYR A 326 20.91 27.94 19.20
CA TYR A 326 22.00 28.22 20.13
C TYR A 326 22.75 29.50 19.71
N GLN A 327 22.89 30.44 20.64
CA GLN A 327 23.71 31.64 20.41
C GLN A 327 25.18 31.32 20.67
N THR A 328 25.98 31.33 19.61
CA THR A 328 27.41 31.00 19.68
C THR A 328 28.21 31.97 20.54
N ALA A 329 29.18 31.46 21.28
CA ALA A 329 30.10 32.20 22.12
C ALA A 329 31.50 32.32 21.50
N GLU A 330 32.34 33.20 22.03
CA GLU A 330 33.75 33.34 21.59
C GLU A 330 34.56 32.05 21.80
N GLY A 331 34.25 31.30 22.87
CA GLY A 331 34.89 30.01 23.15
C GLY A 331 34.55 28.90 22.16
N ASP A 332 33.53 29.10 21.31
CA ASP A 332 33.08 28.11 20.34
C ASP A 332 33.79 28.27 18.98
N VAL A 333 34.65 29.29 18.80
CA VAL A 333 35.33 29.55 17.53
C VAL A 333 36.15 28.33 17.09
N GLY A 334 35.84 27.80 15.90
CA GLY A 334 36.41 26.57 15.36
C GLY A 334 35.35 25.58 14.90
N SER A 335 35.76 24.33 14.69
CA SER A 335 34.85 23.22 14.41
C SER A 335 34.41 22.59 15.72
N ASN A 336 33.10 22.36 15.86
CA ASN A 336 32.48 21.81 17.05
C ASN A 336 31.66 20.59 16.69
N ASN A 337 31.79 19.52 17.49
CA ASN A 337 30.95 18.34 17.37
C ASN A 337 29.64 18.55 18.12
N TYR A 338 28.57 17.91 17.63
CA TYR A 338 27.32 17.78 18.35
C TYR A 338 26.74 16.38 18.20
N TYR A 339 25.90 16.01 19.16
CA TYR A 339 25.20 14.73 19.21
C TYR A 339 23.73 15.00 19.53
N VAL A 340 22.85 14.70 18.57
CA VAL A 340 21.42 14.91 18.73
C VAL A 340 20.73 13.68 19.29
N TYR A 341 19.81 13.90 20.22
CA TYR A 341 18.93 12.90 20.78
C TYR A 341 17.48 13.38 20.69
N VAL A 342 16.59 12.50 20.23
CA VAL A 342 15.14 12.71 20.25
C VAL A 342 14.53 11.73 21.23
N CYS A 343 13.87 12.23 22.27
CA CYS A 343 13.30 11.40 23.33
C CYS A 343 11.78 11.51 23.36
N ASP A 344 11.08 10.38 23.44
CA ASP A 344 9.63 10.36 23.56
C ASP A 344 9.15 10.55 25.01
N SER A 345 7.83 10.63 25.19
CA SER A 345 7.18 10.78 26.50
C SER A 345 7.28 9.55 27.42
N SER A 346 7.78 8.43 26.90
CA SER A 346 8.08 7.22 27.66
C SER A 346 9.55 7.14 28.09
N SER A 347 10.31 8.22 27.93
CA SER A 347 11.74 8.32 28.27
C SER A 347 12.66 7.46 27.41
N ASN A 348 12.22 7.05 26.22
CA ASN A 348 13.08 6.38 25.24
C ASN A 348 13.68 7.41 24.31
N CYS A 349 15.00 7.35 24.14
CA CYS A 349 15.74 8.29 23.30
C CYS A 349 16.32 7.58 22.09
N SER A 350 16.41 8.31 20.98
CA SER A 350 17.19 7.92 19.81
C SER A 350 18.63 7.57 20.19
N SER A 351 19.30 6.75 19.37
CA SER A 351 20.77 6.75 19.37
C SER A 351 21.30 8.14 18.99
N ALA A 352 22.56 8.42 19.34
CA ALA A 352 23.18 9.71 19.05
C ALA A 352 23.29 9.92 17.54
N ILE A 353 22.81 11.07 17.04
CA ILE A 353 23.01 11.48 15.65
C ILE A 353 24.17 12.47 15.63
N PRO A 354 25.37 12.07 15.18
CA PRO A 354 26.53 12.94 15.21
C PRO A 354 26.49 13.95 14.07
N GLY A 355 27.00 15.14 14.34
CA GLY A 355 27.25 16.16 13.33
C GLY A 355 28.32 17.16 13.77
N THR A 356 28.64 18.11 12.90
CA THR A 356 29.62 19.17 13.18
C THR A 356 29.11 20.50 12.65
N PHE A 357 29.39 21.59 13.37
CA PHE A 357 29.16 22.96 12.88
C PHE A 357 30.40 23.82 13.11
N THR A 358 30.57 24.87 12.30
CA THR A 358 31.74 25.76 12.35
C THR A 358 31.38 27.17 12.80
N VAL A 359 32.05 27.65 13.86
CA VAL A 359 31.94 29.05 14.31
C VAL A 359 33.13 29.87 13.82
N GLN A 360 32.85 30.94 13.10
CA GLN A 360 33.82 31.90 12.61
C GLN A 360 34.04 33.03 13.62
N SER A 361 35.30 33.41 13.81
CA SER A 361 35.67 34.62 14.54
C SER A 361 35.07 35.86 13.85
N ALA A 362 34.84 36.93 14.62
CA ALA A 362 34.70 38.25 14.01
C ALA A 362 35.93 38.46 13.12
N THR A 363 35.74 38.67 11.83
CA THR A 363 36.79 39.35 11.07
C THR A 363 36.86 40.71 11.73
N SER A 364 37.92 40.98 12.50
CA SER A 364 38.22 42.33 12.96
C SER A 364 38.11 43.22 11.75
N ALA A 365 37.05 44.03 11.67
CA ALA A 365 36.90 44.96 10.58
C ALA A 365 38.18 45.77 10.59
N SER A 366 39.04 45.56 9.58
CA SER A 366 40.31 46.25 9.51
C SER A 366 39.92 47.72 9.50
N THR A 367 40.07 48.39 10.63
CA THR A 367 39.75 49.78 10.74
C THR A 367 40.89 50.44 10.00
N LYS A 368 40.74 50.63 8.68
CA LYS A 368 41.61 51.51 7.92
C LYS A 368 41.39 52.89 8.51
N LEU A 369 42.18 53.23 9.54
CA LEU A 369 42.32 54.59 10.01
C LEU A 369 42.83 55.39 8.81
N LYS A 370 41.93 56.09 8.11
CA LYS A 370 42.27 57.17 7.17
C LYS A 370 42.72 58.40 7.97
N GLY A 371 43.66 58.21 8.90
CA GLY A 371 44.27 59.25 9.71
C GLY A 371 45.72 59.41 9.28
N GLY A 372 45.98 60.30 8.32
CA GLY A 372 47.34 60.78 8.10
C GLY A 372 47.79 61.54 9.35
N ILE A 373 48.73 60.98 10.11
CA ILE A 373 49.43 61.71 11.16
C ILE A 373 50.22 62.84 10.48
N LYS A 374 49.73 64.08 10.61
CA LYS A 374 50.51 65.29 10.28
C LYS A 374 51.29 65.72 11.52
N LEU A 375 52.57 65.35 11.59
CA LEU A 375 53.50 65.95 12.54
C LEU A 375 53.85 67.37 12.04
N LYS A 376 53.33 68.41 12.70
CA LYS A 376 53.79 69.78 12.49
C LYS A 376 55.05 70.02 13.33
N GLY A 377 56.19 69.58 12.80
CA GLY A 377 57.52 69.90 13.36
C GLY A 377 58.28 70.82 12.41
N GLY A 378 58.23 72.12 12.65
CA GLY A 378 59.09 73.09 11.98
C GLY A 378 60.45 73.18 12.68
N THR A 379 61.44 72.42 12.22
CA THR A 379 62.84 72.63 12.60
C THR A 379 63.45 73.73 11.71
N LYS A 380 63.70 74.91 12.29
CA LYS A 380 64.64 75.89 11.74
C LYS A 380 66.03 75.53 12.24
N PHE A 381 66.94 75.14 11.35
CA PHE A 381 68.36 75.12 11.64
C PHE A 381 68.91 76.55 11.55
N LYS A 382 69.70 76.95 12.54
CA LYS A 382 70.51 78.17 12.55
C LYS A 382 71.89 77.86 11.98
#